data_AF-A0A7C6LWD6-F1
#
_entry.id   AF-A0A7C6LWD6-F1
#
_cell.length_a   1.000
_cell.length_b   1.000
_cell.length_c   1.000
_cell.angle_alpha   90.00
_cell.angle_beta   90.00
_cell.angle_gamma   90.00
#
_symmetry.space_group_name_H-M   'P 1'
#
loop_
_entity.id
_entity.type
_entity.pdbx_description
1 polymer ?
#
loop_
_entity_poly.entity_id
_entity_poly.type
_entity_poly.pdbx_seq_one_letter_code
_entity_poly.pdbx_strand_id
1 'polypeptide(L)'
;MAAITIYTVLALACVNDIIAIKTGMSINDLTNIFRISFFVAPVLVFWITKRICLALQRHDRETVLHGRESGTVVRTPQGQYYERHEDLDEFTRWNLVNFESPAPIQLPPTVDANGVVRKGARKNRLRAALSEFYFKDRVEPVTPAELAAAHHDGHSHEAIEAESVESAQVESGQR
;
A
#
# COMPACT_ATOMS: atom_id res chain seq x y z
N MET A 1 10.98 7.88 6.74
CA MET A 1 10.93 9.35 6.56
C MET A 1 11.10 10.16 7.84
N ALA A 2 10.54 9.79 9.00
CA ALA A 2 10.63 10.63 10.22
C ALA A 2 12.05 11.05 10.64
N ALA A 3 13.02 10.13 10.66
CA ALA A 3 14.41 10.46 11.00
C ALA A 3 15.06 11.42 9.99
N ILE A 4 14.77 11.23 8.70
CA ILE A 4 15.20 12.14 7.63
C ILE A 4 14.57 13.52 7.85
N THR A 5 13.29 13.59 8.20
CA THR A 5 12.61 14.86 8.51
C THR A 5 13.30 15.59 9.66
N ILE A 6 13.59 14.91 10.77
CA ILE A 6 14.32 15.49 11.89
C ILE A 6 15.68 16.03 11.43
N TYR A 7 16.44 15.21 10.68
CA TYR A 7 17.71 15.62 10.13
C TYR A 7 17.59 16.86 9.24
N THR A 8 16.61 16.90 8.33
CA THR A 8 16.39 18.06 7.47
C THR A 8 16.00 19.32 8.24
N VAL A 9 15.15 19.20 9.27
CA VAL A 9 14.77 20.34 10.12
C VAL A 9 16.00 20.87 10.88
N LEU A 10 16.82 19.98 11.45
CA LEU A 10 18.03 20.38 12.17
C LEU A 10 19.09 20.97 11.23
N ALA A 11 19.25 20.41 10.03
CA ALA A 11 20.16 20.94 9.01
C ALA A 11 19.74 22.34 8.57
N LEU A 12 18.44 22.58 8.34
CA LEU A 12 17.90 23.91 8.01
C LEU A 12 18.04 24.88 9.19
N ALA A 13 17.87 24.41 10.43
CA ALA A 13 18.06 25.22 11.63
C ALA A 13 19.52 25.68 11.82
N CYS A 14 20.50 24.89 11.35
CA CYS A 14 21.92 25.25 11.34
C CYS A 14 22.19 26.45 10.42
N VAL A 15 21.48 26.55 9.29
CA VAL A 15 21.65 27.58 8.25
C VAL A 15 20.60 28.70 8.39
N ASN A 16 20.02 28.87 9.59
CA ASN A 16 18.88 29.78 9.79
C ASN A 16 19.23 31.26 9.50
N ASP A 17 20.47 31.65 9.70
CA ASP A 17 20.99 33.00 9.50
C ASP A 17 20.96 33.41 8.03
N ILE A 18 21.45 32.54 7.14
CA ILE A 18 21.40 32.74 5.70
C ILE A 18 19.95 32.74 5.21
N ILE A 19 19.11 31.86 5.77
CA ILE A 19 17.67 31.82 5.43
C ILE A 19 17.00 33.14 5.85
N ALA A 20 17.30 33.67 7.03
CA ALA A 20 16.77 34.95 7.50
C ALA A 20 17.15 36.10 6.57
N ILE A 21 18.42 36.18 6.14
CA ILE A 21 18.88 37.22 5.19
C ILE A 21 18.20 37.10 3.83
N LYS A 22 18.03 35.88 3.30
CA LYS A 22 17.43 35.67 1.96
C LYS A 22 15.92 35.86 1.93
N THR A 23 15.25 35.58 3.05
CA THR A 23 13.79 35.68 3.15
C THR A 23 13.31 36.99 3.77
N GLY A 24 14.21 37.79 4.36
CA GLY A 24 13.88 39.01 5.08
C GLY A 24 13.11 38.77 6.39
N MET A 25 13.07 37.53 6.88
CA MET A 25 12.39 37.16 8.14
C MET A 25 13.30 37.35 9.35
N SER A 26 12.70 37.55 10.53
CA SER A 26 13.47 37.63 11.76
C SER A 26 14.04 36.27 12.16
N ILE A 27 15.26 36.26 12.72
CA ILE A 27 15.92 35.05 13.22
C ILE A 27 15.09 34.40 14.34
N ASN A 28 14.42 35.21 15.17
CA ASN A 28 13.59 34.73 16.26
C ASN A 28 12.37 33.95 15.74
N ASP A 29 11.69 34.46 14.71
CA ASP A 29 10.55 33.77 14.12
C ASP A 29 10.96 32.43 13.53
N LEU A 30 12.07 32.41 12.80
CA LEU A 30 12.60 31.20 12.19
C LEU A 30 13.03 30.17 13.24
N THR A 31 13.65 30.61 14.34
CA THR A 31 14.00 29.74 15.46
C THR A 31 12.76 29.12 16.11
N ASN A 32 11.70 29.90 16.32
CA ASN A 32 10.44 29.38 16.87
C ASN A 32 9.76 28.40 15.92
N ILE A 33 9.78 28.66 14.61
CA ILE A 33 9.28 27.72 13.59
C ILE A 33 10.04 26.40 13.66
N PHE A 34 11.38 26.41 13.71
CA PHE A 34 12.16 25.17 13.78
C PHE A 34 11.93 24.40 15.08
N ARG A 35 11.74 25.08 16.21
CA ARG A 35 11.37 24.43 17.49
C ARG A 35 10.05 23.68 17.40
N ILE A 36 9.04 24.28 16.80
CA ILE A 36 7.73 23.64 16.59
C ILE A 36 7.86 22.51 15.56
N SER A 37 8.55 22.78 14.45
CA SER A 37 8.72 21.84 13.34
C SER A 37 9.45 20.56 13.76
N PHE A 38 10.40 20.66 14.70
CA PHE A 38 11.13 19.50 15.22
C PHE A 38 10.19 18.43 15.81
N PHE A 39 9.10 18.83 16.46
CA PHE A 39 8.12 17.90 17.03
C PHE A 39 6.99 17.56 16.06
N VAL A 40 6.47 18.56 15.34
CA VAL A 40 5.28 18.40 14.51
C VAL A 40 5.60 17.75 13.15
N ALA A 41 6.68 18.18 12.49
CA ALA A 41 6.98 17.72 11.13
C ALA A 41 7.24 16.21 11.04
N PRO A 42 7.99 15.55 11.94
CA PRO A 42 8.22 14.11 11.85
C PRO A 42 6.94 13.29 11.99
N VAL A 43 6.02 13.72 12.87
CA VAL A 43 4.72 13.05 13.07
C VAL A 43 3.85 13.17 11.83
N LEU A 44 3.76 14.38 11.26
CA LEU A 44 2.97 14.66 10.07
C LEU A 44 3.54 13.93 8.85
N VAL A 45 4.86 14.00 8.62
CA VAL A 45 5.52 13.32 7.50
C VAL A 45 5.42 11.81 7.63
N PHE A 46 5.55 11.25 8.84
CA PHE A 46 5.34 9.82 9.07
C PHE A 46 3.92 9.40 8.65
N TRP A 47 2.89 10.16 9.06
CA TRP A 47 1.51 9.85 8.73
C TRP A 47 1.25 9.89 7.22
N ILE A 48 1.72 10.93 6.53
CA ILE A 48 1.61 11.04 5.07
C ILE A 48 2.35 9.89 4.38
N THR A 49 3.59 9.63 4.79
CA THR A 49 4.41 8.55 4.20
C THR A 49 3.73 7.20 4.38
N LYS A 50 3.21 6.89 5.58
CA LYS A 50 2.48 5.63 5.85
C LYS A 50 1.31 5.48 4.87
N ARG A 51 0.53 6.54 4.67
CA ARG A 51 -0.62 6.52 3.74
C ARG A 51 -0.19 6.25 2.30
N ILE A 52 0.87 6.91 1.83
CA ILE A 52 1.39 6.72 0.47
C ILE A 52 1.90 5.29 0.27
N CYS A 53 2.72 4.78 1.19
CA CYS A 53 3.25 3.42 1.10
C CYS A 53 2.12 2.37 1.08
N LEU A 54 1.08 2.53 1.91
CA LEU A 54 -0.06 1.62 1.91
C LEU A 54 -0.89 1.72 0.63
N ALA A 55 -1.04 2.91 0.05
CA ALA A 55 -1.72 3.08 -1.23
C ALA A 55 -0.95 2.38 -2.36
N LEU A 56 0.39 2.52 -2.39
CA LEU A 56 1.25 1.83 -3.35
C LEU A 56 1.14 0.32 -3.21
N GLN A 57 1.20 -0.23 -1.99
CA GLN A 57 1.04 -1.67 -1.76
C GLN A 57 -0.32 -2.19 -2.21
N ARG A 58 -1.40 -1.41 -2.07
CA ARG A 58 -2.73 -1.80 -2.57
C ARG A 58 -2.78 -1.81 -4.08
N HIS A 59 -2.18 -0.83 -4.72
CA HIS A 59 -2.08 -0.77 -6.18
C HIS A 59 -1.22 -1.92 -6.72
N ASP A 60 -0.10 -2.24 -6.06
CA ASP A 60 0.74 -3.40 -6.38
C ASP A 60 -0.08 -4.71 -6.26
N ARG A 61 -0.91 -4.83 -5.22
CA ARG A 61 -1.82 -5.98 -5.03
C ARG A 61 -2.88 -6.06 -6.14
N GLU A 62 -3.48 -4.94 -6.52
CA GLU A 62 -4.45 -4.88 -7.61
C GLU A 62 -3.82 -5.28 -8.94
N THR A 63 -2.60 -4.82 -9.20
CA THR A 63 -1.81 -5.16 -10.40
C THR A 63 -1.54 -6.67 -10.46
N VAL A 64 -1.21 -7.30 -9.32
CA VAL A 64 -1.02 -8.76 -9.25
C VAL A 64 -2.30 -9.53 -9.58
N LEU A 65 -3.46 -9.05 -9.14
CA LEU A 65 -4.75 -9.72 -9.30
C LEU A 65 -5.36 -9.55 -10.70
N HIS A 66 -5.18 -8.38 -11.32
CA HIS A 66 -5.86 -8.02 -12.57
C HIS A 66 -4.92 -7.87 -13.76
N GLY A 67 -3.60 -7.96 -13.57
CA GLY A 67 -2.62 -7.67 -14.61
C GLY A 67 -2.28 -6.18 -14.70
N ARG A 68 -1.39 -5.84 -15.65
CA ARG A 68 -0.99 -4.44 -15.89
C ARG A 68 -1.94 -3.76 -16.85
N GLU A 69 -2.20 -2.48 -16.60
CA GLU A 69 -2.89 -1.56 -17.52
C GLU A 69 -2.08 -1.41 -18.82
N SER A 70 -2.66 -1.81 -19.97
CA SER A 70 -2.03 -1.70 -21.30
C SER A 70 -2.23 -0.30 -21.92
N GLY A 71 -3.18 0.50 -21.42
CA GLY A 71 -3.60 1.77 -22.03
C GLY A 71 -4.38 1.61 -23.34
N THR A 72 -4.70 0.37 -23.73
CA THR A 72 -5.49 0.05 -24.93
C THR A 72 -6.95 -0.18 -24.55
N VAL A 73 -7.82 0.75 -24.93
CA VAL A 73 -9.27 0.61 -24.73
C VAL A 73 -9.90 -0.12 -25.92
N VAL A 74 -10.57 -1.23 -25.64
CA VAL A 74 -11.30 -2.03 -26.65
C VAL A 74 -12.79 -1.79 -26.49
N ARG A 75 -13.49 -1.62 -27.62
CA ARG A 75 -14.95 -1.48 -27.66
C ARG A 75 -15.57 -2.79 -28.14
N THR A 76 -16.47 -3.34 -27.33
CA THR A 76 -17.25 -4.53 -27.67
C THR A 76 -18.30 -4.23 -28.75
N PRO A 77 -18.78 -5.25 -29.49
CA PRO A 77 -19.88 -5.08 -30.45
C PRO A 77 -21.16 -4.50 -29.84
N GLN A 78 -21.40 -4.73 -28.55
CA GLN A 78 -22.55 -4.23 -27.79
C GLN A 78 -22.33 -2.79 -27.27
N GLY A 79 -21.18 -2.18 -27.56
CA GLY A 79 -20.86 -0.79 -27.25
C GLY A 79 -20.23 -0.54 -25.88
N GLN A 80 -19.90 -1.58 -25.11
CA GLN A 80 -19.14 -1.48 -23.87
C GLN A 80 -17.67 -1.19 -24.14
N TYR A 81 -17.02 -0.46 -23.23
CA TYR A 81 -15.60 -0.18 -23.26
C TYR A 81 -14.92 -0.90 -22.10
N TYR A 82 -13.82 -1.58 -22.38
CA TYR A 82 -12.96 -2.16 -21.34
C TYR A 82 -11.49 -1.93 -21.70
N GLU A 83 -10.66 -1.84 -20.68
CA GLU A 83 -9.22 -1.77 -20.85
C GLU A 83 -8.65 -3.19 -20.92
N ARG A 84 -7.87 -3.46 -21.97
CA ARG A 84 -7.13 -4.72 -22.06
C ARG A 84 -6.07 -4.71 -20.96
N HIS A 85 -6.15 -5.66 -20.05
CA HIS A 85 -5.11 -5.90 -19.07
C HIS A 85 -4.13 -6.94 -19.63
N GLU A 86 -2.84 -6.67 -19.48
CA GLU A 86 -1.79 -7.61 -19.86
C GLU A 86 -1.36 -8.43 -18.65
N ASP A 87 -1.27 -9.74 -18.83
CA ASP A 87 -0.79 -10.63 -17.79
C ASP A 87 0.65 -10.27 -17.38
N LEU A 88 0.88 -10.28 -16.08
CA LEU A 88 2.23 -10.15 -15.53
C LEU A 88 3.04 -11.42 -15.80
N ASP A 89 4.27 -11.22 -16.23
CA ASP A 89 5.31 -12.24 -16.19
C ASP A 89 5.47 -12.82 -14.77
N GLU A 90 5.71 -14.13 -14.67
CA GLU A 90 5.74 -14.87 -13.41
C GLU A 90 6.85 -14.36 -12.47
N PHE A 91 8.03 -14.03 -13.01
CA PHE A 91 9.14 -13.51 -12.21
C PHE A 91 8.83 -12.12 -11.67
N THR A 92 8.21 -11.27 -12.48
CA THR A 92 7.77 -9.94 -12.05
C THR A 92 6.69 -10.05 -10.97
N ARG A 93 5.71 -10.94 -11.15
CA ARG A 93 4.66 -11.21 -10.17
C ARG A 93 5.24 -11.69 -8.84
N TRP A 94 6.21 -12.60 -8.85
CA TRP A 94 6.84 -13.12 -7.64
C TRP A 94 7.42 -12.02 -6.75
N ASN A 95 8.09 -11.01 -7.35
CA ASN A 95 8.67 -9.90 -6.59
C ASN A 95 7.61 -9.04 -5.86
N LEU A 96 6.38 -9.00 -6.38
CA LEU A 96 5.28 -8.22 -5.78
C LEU A 96 4.60 -8.96 -4.62
N VAL A 97 4.69 -10.29 -4.56
CA VAL A 97 4.05 -11.10 -3.50
C VAL A 97 5.02 -11.68 -2.46
N ASN A 98 6.32 -11.72 -2.75
CA ASN A 98 7.35 -12.33 -1.90
C ASN A 98 7.78 -11.43 -0.71
N PHE A 99 6.80 -10.89 0.03
CA PHE A 99 7.07 -10.09 1.23
C PHE A 99 6.29 -10.62 2.44
N GLU A 100 6.87 -10.45 3.63
CA GLU A 100 6.22 -10.83 4.88
C GLU A 100 5.32 -9.69 5.39
N SER A 101 4.10 -10.02 5.81
CA SER A 101 3.15 -9.08 6.41
C SER A 101 2.86 -9.48 7.87
N PRO A 102 3.65 -8.99 8.85
CA PRO A 102 3.49 -9.39 10.25
C PRO A 102 2.17 -8.89 10.83
N ALA A 103 1.43 -9.81 11.46
CA ALA A 103 0.15 -9.51 12.10
C ALA A 103 0.34 -8.75 13.44
N PRO A 104 -0.64 -7.91 13.83
CA PRO A 104 -0.69 -7.30 15.15
C PRO A 104 -0.57 -8.34 16.27
N ILE A 105 0.24 -8.02 17.28
CA ILE A 105 0.42 -8.88 18.45
C ILE A 105 -0.90 -8.96 19.23
N GLN A 106 -1.42 -10.17 19.41
CA GLN A 106 -2.58 -10.40 20.25
C GLN A 106 -2.21 -10.19 21.74
N LEU A 107 -3.08 -9.52 22.49
CA LEU A 107 -2.87 -9.34 23.93
C LEU A 107 -2.92 -10.71 24.63
N PRO A 108 -1.90 -11.09 25.41
CA PRO A 108 -2.04 -12.22 26.32
C PRO A 108 -3.09 -11.88 27.40
N PRO A 109 -3.81 -12.88 27.93
CA PRO A 109 -4.79 -12.66 28.99
C PRO A 109 -4.15 -11.94 30.18
N THR A 110 -4.84 -10.94 30.71
CA THR A 110 -4.36 -10.06 31.79
C THR A 110 -4.20 -10.80 33.13
N VAL A 111 -4.84 -11.95 33.24
CA VAL A 111 -4.89 -12.81 34.42
C VAL A 111 -4.27 -14.16 34.06
N ASP A 112 -3.51 -14.75 34.98
CA ASP A 112 -3.01 -16.12 34.82
C ASP A 112 -4.09 -17.17 35.09
N ALA A 113 -3.75 -18.46 34.93
CA ALA A 113 -4.66 -19.56 35.17
C ALA A 113 -5.17 -19.63 36.63
N ASN A 114 -4.53 -18.92 37.56
CA ASN A 114 -4.83 -18.92 38.99
C ASN A 114 -5.57 -17.64 39.44
N GLY A 115 -6.01 -16.79 38.50
CA GLY A 115 -6.77 -15.58 38.84
C GLY A 115 -5.91 -14.38 39.25
N VAL A 116 -4.58 -14.47 39.18
CA VAL A 116 -3.66 -13.40 39.58
C VAL A 116 -3.29 -12.53 38.37
N VAL A 117 -3.30 -11.20 38.56
CA VAL A 117 -2.90 -10.24 37.52
C VAL A 117 -1.42 -10.45 37.18
N ARG A 118 -1.13 -10.75 35.92
CA ARG A 118 0.26 -10.94 35.46
C ARG A 118 1.07 -9.65 35.61
N LYS A 119 2.26 -9.76 36.19
CA LYS A 119 3.24 -8.67 36.22
C LYS A 119 3.52 -8.20 34.79
N GLY A 120 3.48 -6.89 34.55
CA GLY A 120 3.75 -6.31 33.23
C GLY A 120 2.54 -6.22 32.28
N ALA A 121 1.31 -6.52 32.74
CA ALA A 121 0.09 -6.40 31.94
C ALA A 121 -0.07 -5.02 31.25
N ARG A 122 0.28 -3.93 31.93
CA ARG A 122 0.26 -2.57 31.34
C ARG A 122 1.25 -2.40 30.17
N LYS A 123 2.47 -2.93 30.31
CA LYS A 123 3.50 -2.89 29.25
C LYS A 123 3.06 -3.73 28.04
N ASN A 124 2.48 -4.90 28.29
CA ASN A 124 1.95 -5.76 27.21
C ASN A 124 0.79 -5.08 26.47
N ARG A 125 -0.10 -4.40 27.20
CA ARG A 125 -1.19 -3.62 26.61
C ARG A 125 -0.67 -2.48 25.73
N LEU A 126 0.31 -1.71 26.20
CA LEU A 126 0.93 -0.65 25.40
C LEU A 126 1.61 -1.21 24.15
N ARG A 127 2.36 -2.31 24.29
CA ARG A 127 3.06 -2.95 23.18
C ARG A 127 2.09 -3.45 22.11
N ALA A 128 1.00 -4.07 22.52
CA ALA A 128 -0.02 -4.54 21.60
C ALA A 128 -0.82 -3.38 20.97
N ALA A 129 -1.14 -2.32 21.71
CA ALA A 129 -1.76 -1.12 21.13
C ALA A 129 -0.85 -0.44 20.08
N LEU A 130 0.46 -0.39 20.34
CA LEU A 130 1.43 0.13 19.38
C LEU A 130 1.54 -0.78 18.14
N SER A 131 1.57 -2.10 18.35
CA SER A 131 1.57 -3.09 17.27
C SER A 131 0.29 -2.97 16.43
N GLU A 132 -0.86 -2.83 17.06
CA GLU A 132 -2.14 -2.61 16.38
C GLU A 132 -2.13 -1.30 15.59
N PHE A 133 -1.67 -0.19 16.19
CA PHE A 133 -1.57 1.09 15.49
C PHE A 133 -0.69 1.02 14.22
N TYR A 134 0.42 0.27 14.26
CA TYR A 134 1.32 0.12 13.12
C TYR A 134 0.79 -0.87 12.07
N PHE A 135 0.31 -2.05 12.48
CA PHE A 135 0.03 -3.17 11.59
C PHE A 135 -1.46 -3.41 11.29
N LYS A 136 -2.38 -2.61 11.85
CA LYS A 136 -3.82 -2.71 11.55
C LYS A 136 -4.12 -2.49 10.08
N ASP A 137 -3.48 -1.50 9.46
CA ASP A 137 -3.76 -1.12 8.06
C ASP A 137 -2.87 -1.88 7.06
N ARG A 138 -2.25 -3.00 7.46
CA ARG A 138 -1.31 -3.75 6.62
C ARG A 138 -1.99 -4.31 5.37
N VAL A 139 -1.24 -4.41 4.28
CA VAL A 139 -1.65 -5.14 3.08
C VAL A 139 -1.07 -6.54 3.15
N GLU A 140 -1.89 -7.54 2.88
CA GLU A 140 -1.47 -8.95 2.84
C GLU A 140 -1.08 -9.34 1.42
N PRO A 141 -0.03 -10.17 1.24
CA PRO A 141 0.35 -10.66 -0.07
C PRO A 141 -0.78 -11.52 -0.66
N VAL A 142 -0.93 -11.45 -1.99
CA VAL A 142 -1.96 -12.22 -2.71
C VAL A 142 -1.70 -13.71 -2.55
N THR A 143 -2.72 -14.46 -2.14
CA THR A 143 -2.61 -15.92 -2.05
C THR A 143 -2.92 -16.58 -3.40
N PRO A 144 -2.40 -17.80 -3.67
CA PRO A 144 -2.73 -18.51 -4.91
C PRO A 144 -4.24 -18.76 -5.10
N ALA A 145 -4.98 -18.94 -4.00
CA ALA A 145 -6.43 -19.09 -4.03
C ALA A 145 -7.15 -17.81 -4.47
N GLU A 146 -6.70 -16.65 -3.98
CA GLU A 146 -7.21 -15.34 -4.39
C GLU A 146 -6.90 -15.04 -5.86
N LEU A 147 -5.71 -15.41 -6.33
CA LEU A 147 -5.31 -15.24 -7.73
C LEU A 147 -6.18 -16.10 -8.66
N ALA A 148 -6.41 -17.37 -8.31
CA ALA A 148 -7.27 -18.26 -9.08
C ALA A 148 -8.71 -17.72 -9.15
N ALA A 149 -9.26 -17.22 -8.04
CA ALA A 149 -10.58 -16.61 -8.01
C ALA A 149 -10.68 -15.38 -8.94
N ALA A 150 -9.68 -14.49 -8.91
CA ALA A 150 -9.64 -13.30 -9.77
C ALA A 150 -9.64 -13.65 -11.26
N HIS A 151 -8.91 -14.70 -11.66
CA HIS A 151 -8.89 -15.16 -13.05
C HIS A 151 -10.22 -15.80 -13.48
N HIS A 152 -10.93 -16.50 -12.58
CA HIS A 152 -12.22 -17.11 -12.90
C HIS A 152 -13.35 -16.09 -13.12
N ASP A 153 -13.36 -14.97 -12.39
CA ASP A 153 -14.40 -13.95 -12.54
C ASP A 153 -14.21 -13.08 -13.81
N GLY A 154 -12.96 -12.85 -14.23
CA GLY A 154 -12.61 -12.05 -15.41
C GLY A 154 -12.98 -12.68 -16.76
N HIS A 155 -12.99 -14.02 -16.86
CA HIS A 155 -13.29 -14.72 -18.11
C HIS A 155 -14.79 -14.72 -18.49
N SER A 156 -15.69 -14.24 -17.63
CA SER A 156 -17.12 -14.15 -17.97
C SER A 156 -17.39 -13.17 -19.12
N HIS A 157 -16.50 -12.21 -19.39
CA HIS A 157 -16.60 -11.29 -20.52
C HIS A 157 -15.72 -11.67 -21.72
N GLU A 158 -14.65 -12.45 -21.55
CA GLU A 158 -13.77 -12.90 -22.65
C GLU A 158 -14.24 -14.23 -23.29
N ALA A 159 -14.77 -15.17 -22.50
CA ALA A 159 -15.05 -16.52 -22.97
C ALA A 159 -16.28 -16.61 -23.91
N ILE A 160 -17.23 -15.66 -23.82
CA ILE A 160 -18.42 -15.67 -24.66
C ILE A 160 -18.07 -15.34 -26.13
N GLU A 161 -16.97 -14.63 -26.40
CA GLU A 161 -16.57 -14.30 -27.77
C GLU A 161 -15.62 -15.33 -28.40
N ALA A 162 -14.70 -15.94 -27.64
CA ALA A 162 -13.77 -16.93 -28.20
C ALA A 162 -14.48 -18.18 -28.73
N GLU A 163 -15.48 -18.71 -28.01
CA GLU A 163 -16.30 -19.84 -28.50
C GLU A 163 -17.13 -19.47 -29.73
N SER A 164 -17.55 -18.20 -29.86
CA SER A 164 -18.36 -17.73 -30.99
C SER A 164 -17.55 -17.51 -32.28
N VAL A 165 -16.25 -17.22 -32.16
CA VAL A 165 -15.36 -17.00 -33.31
C VAL A 165 -14.81 -18.33 -33.84
N GLU A 166 -14.50 -19.28 -32.95
CA GLU A 166 -14.01 -20.60 -33.36
C GLU A 166 -15.12 -21.47 -34.00
N SER A 167 -16.36 -21.38 -33.50
CA SER A 167 -17.51 -22.05 -34.13
C SER A 167 -17.91 -21.43 -35.48
N ALA A 168 -17.68 -20.13 -35.69
CA ALA A 168 -17.93 -19.47 -36.97
C ALA A 168 -16.88 -19.80 -38.06
N GLN A 169 -15.64 -20.14 -37.70
CA GLN A 169 -14.60 -20.50 -38.68
C GLN A 169 -14.70 -21.96 -39.17
N VAL A 170 -15.32 -22.86 -38.41
CA VAL A 170 -15.45 -24.28 -38.81
C VAL A 170 -16.60 -24.51 -39.81
N GLU A 171 -17.63 -23.66 -39.84
CA GLU A 171 -18.76 -23.81 -40.79
C GLU A 171 -18.50 -23.23 -42.19
N SER A 172 -17.54 -22.32 -42.39
CA SER A 172 -17.31 -21.67 -43.69
C SER A 172 -16.34 -22.42 -44.62
N GLY A 173 -15.89 -23.63 -44.23
CA GLY A 173 -14.87 -24.41 -44.95
C GLY A 173 -15.38 -25.58 -45.79
N GLN A 174 -16.70 -25.84 -45.84
CA GLN A 174 -17.29 -26.89 -46.67
C GLN A 174 -18.32 -26.32 -47.65
N ARG A 175 -17.85 -25.84 -48.81
CA ARG A 175 -18.58 -25.87 -50.09
C ARG A 175 -17.65 -25.64 -51.26
#